data_AF-A0A942A9S8-F1
#
_entry.id   AF-A0A942A9S8-F1
#
_cell.length_a   1.000
_cell.length_b   1.000
_cell.length_c   1.000
_cell.angle_alpha   90.00
_cell.angle_beta   90.00
_cell.angle_gamma   90.00
#
_symmetry.space_group_name_H-M   'P 1'
#
loop_
_entity.id
_entity.type
_entity.pdbx_description
1 polymer ?
#
loop_
_entity_poly.entity_id
_entity_poly.type
_entity_poly.pdbx_seq_one_letter_code
_entity_poly.pdbx_strand_id
1 'polypeptide(L)'
;MEKLDALITDMKRGGLDPDRLKDYADTLPAGSSRDKLTDLAKVYAQYREVLRGRFSDSEDQLAYVAGRLADSGFLRDKHLFVYGFDTLPEQLMRLLSAAAPLCKSLTIALICDAKTAPDGELYAPVRQGIARFQKMLFLSGESAQLHALPPQLPDRPEAIAYLDQALFAHPAPAFAGRPEGVYLSDGLSPYEEAALMTREVRWLLAQGVDPERVAVFYPDGGGYAFAVTAALEDSGIPFYTDQQLSAASHGLAQFWLAALRAMAGGWRNRDMLCLIKSGYAPLTFEEGCELENYAYCYGVDRARWTRPFTRGPEATRAEALRVRLMEPLLRARAALVAARDATASLTAAFGLLQDVHAYDALKREEERLLESGFMTRASQNSQVWQAVLRLIDQLVKLSGGARIPLKHIASRLECGLSAISLKSLPPAAGMVHAGALGHLLAEEADAVFLLGMNDGLLSRVTDSLLTPEERAQTQK
;
A
#
# COMPACT_ATOMS: atom_id res chain seq x y z
N MET A 1 8.52 9.17 -10.61
CA MET A 1 8.59 9.69 -9.22
C MET A 1 8.61 8.51 -8.26
N GLU A 2 7.58 7.66 -8.23
CA GLU A 2 7.52 6.46 -7.36
C GLU A 2 8.76 5.54 -7.48
N LYS A 3 9.21 5.21 -8.70
CA LYS A 3 10.41 4.37 -8.87
C LYS A 3 11.70 4.99 -8.32
N LEU A 4 11.80 6.32 -8.31
CA LEU A 4 12.98 7.04 -7.81
C LEU A 4 12.94 7.15 -6.28
N ASP A 5 11.76 7.34 -5.71
CA ASP A 5 11.52 7.32 -4.27
C ASP A 5 11.83 5.94 -3.66
N ALA A 6 11.33 4.87 -4.28
CA ALA A 6 11.64 3.49 -3.88
C ALA A 6 13.16 3.22 -3.93
N LEU A 7 13.84 3.70 -4.97
CA LEU A 7 15.29 3.51 -5.12
C LEU A 7 16.09 4.29 -4.07
N ILE A 8 15.73 5.54 -3.78
CA ILE A 8 16.37 6.34 -2.73
C ILE A 8 16.13 5.68 -1.36
N THR A 9 14.92 5.16 -1.12
CA THR A 9 14.58 4.43 0.09
C THR A 9 15.43 3.16 0.23
N ASP A 10 15.55 2.36 -0.82
CA ASP A 10 16.40 1.17 -0.84
C ASP A 10 17.88 1.51 -0.58
N MET A 11 18.37 2.61 -1.15
CA MET A 11 19.73 3.09 -0.91
C MET A 11 19.94 3.52 0.54
N LYS A 12 18.98 4.24 1.13
CA LYS A 12 19.00 4.61 2.56
C LYS A 12 19.00 3.37 3.45
N ARG A 13 18.14 2.39 3.15
CA ARG A 13 18.07 1.10 3.87
C ARG A 13 19.40 0.34 3.80
N GLY A 14 20.05 0.34 2.64
CA GLY A 14 21.40 -0.20 2.45
C GLY A 14 22.51 0.66 3.09
N GLY A 15 22.21 1.88 3.55
CA GLY A 15 23.18 2.88 4.02
C GLY A 15 24.18 3.34 2.96
N LEU A 16 23.78 3.35 1.70
CA LEU A 16 24.48 4.06 0.64
C LEU A 16 24.14 5.54 0.75
N ASP A 17 25.16 6.39 0.88
CA ASP A 17 25.02 7.83 0.82
C ASP A 17 25.30 8.34 -0.61
N PRO A 18 24.91 9.60 -0.93
CA PRO A 18 25.10 10.13 -2.27
C PRO A 18 26.58 10.18 -2.69
N ASP A 19 27.50 10.37 -1.74
CA ASP A 19 28.93 10.47 -2.01
C ASP A 19 29.51 9.11 -2.42
N ARG A 20 29.21 8.03 -1.67
CA ARG A 20 29.62 6.67 -2.07
C ARG A 20 28.99 6.24 -3.38
N LEU A 21 27.75 6.63 -3.64
CA LEU A 21 27.09 6.33 -4.91
C LEU A 21 27.81 7.02 -6.08
N LYS A 22 28.25 8.26 -5.88
CA LYS A 22 29.03 9.02 -6.86
C LYS A 22 30.42 8.42 -7.05
N ASP A 23 31.13 8.11 -5.97
CA ASP A 23 32.45 7.48 -6.02
C ASP A 23 32.39 6.17 -6.80
N TYR A 24 31.37 5.35 -6.54
CA TYR A 24 31.12 4.13 -7.29
C TYR A 24 30.83 4.41 -8.78
N ALA A 25 29.96 5.37 -9.08
CA ALA A 25 29.67 5.75 -10.47
C ALA A 25 30.94 6.17 -11.24
N ASP A 26 31.89 6.82 -10.58
CA ASP A 26 33.16 7.22 -11.17
C ASP A 26 34.13 6.06 -11.42
N THR A 27 33.98 4.92 -10.73
CA THR A 27 34.74 3.69 -11.01
C THR A 27 34.26 2.94 -12.26
N LEU A 28 33.05 3.23 -12.73
CA LEU A 28 32.47 2.57 -13.90
C LEU A 28 33.02 3.14 -15.21
N PRO A 29 33.14 2.31 -16.26
CA PRO A 29 33.46 2.80 -17.60
C PRO A 29 32.40 3.79 -18.10
N ALA A 30 32.81 4.71 -18.98
CA ALA A 30 31.88 5.66 -19.59
C ALA A 30 30.76 4.92 -20.33
N GLY A 31 29.50 5.25 -20.01
CA GLY A 31 28.33 4.57 -20.53
C GLY A 31 27.07 4.91 -19.76
N SER A 32 25.94 4.33 -20.21
CA SER A 32 24.61 4.66 -19.68
C SER A 32 24.45 4.38 -18.19
N SER A 33 25.07 3.32 -17.65
CA SER A 33 24.99 3.00 -16.22
C SER A 33 25.75 4.02 -15.35
N ARG A 34 26.90 4.52 -15.81
CA ARG A 34 27.63 5.62 -15.15
C ARG A 34 26.81 6.90 -15.13
N ASP A 35 26.23 7.28 -16.26
CA ASP A 35 25.42 8.50 -16.37
C ASP A 35 24.19 8.43 -15.46
N LYS A 36 23.47 7.29 -15.47
CA LYS A 36 22.32 7.04 -14.59
C LYS A 36 22.68 7.16 -13.11
N LEU A 37 23.74 6.49 -12.65
CA LEU A 37 24.14 6.52 -11.23
C LEU A 37 24.63 7.90 -10.81
N THR A 38 25.33 8.61 -11.70
CA THR A 38 25.77 9.99 -11.47
C THR A 38 24.60 10.94 -11.31
N ASP A 39 23.59 10.84 -12.16
CA ASP A 39 22.38 11.68 -12.06
C ASP A 39 21.54 11.31 -10.84
N LEU A 40 21.45 10.03 -10.51
CA LEU A 40 20.80 9.56 -9.29
C LEU A 40 21.50 10.09 -8.03
N ALA A 41 22.83 10.08 -7.99
CA ALA A 41 23.60 10.65 -6.88
C ALA A 41 23.34 12.15 -6.71
N LYS A 42 23.26 12.91 -7.82
CA LYS A 42 22.89 14.34 -7.77
C LYS A 42 21.48 14.55 -7.20
N VAL A 43 20.50 13.79 -7.67
CA VAL A 43 19.11 13.90 -7.19
C VAL A 43 19.02 13.52 -5.72
N TYR A 44 19.70 12.45 -5.31
CA TYR A 44 19.72 12.00 -3.91
C TYR A 44 20.44 13.00 -2.99
N ALA A 45 21.54 13.61 -3.44
CA ALA A 45 22.22 14.69 -2.70
C ALA A 45 21.30 15.90 -2.52
N GLN A 46 20.60 16.32 -3.57
CA GLN A 46 19.66 17.44 -3.51
C GLN A 46 18.46 17.11 -2.60
N TYR A 47 17.96 15.88 -2.65
CA TYR A 47 16.90 15.40 -1.76
C TYR A 47 17.32 15.52 -0.29
N ARG A 48 18.52 15.03 0.07
CA ARG A 48 19.04 15.16 1.44
C ARG A 48 19.20 16.61 1.87
N GLU A 49 19.68 17.49 0.99
CA GLU A 49 19.86 18.90 1.33
C GLU A 49 18.52 19.63 1.57
N VAL A 50 17.47 19.29 0.81
CA VAL A 50 16.11 19.83 1.03
C VAL A 50 15.52 19.37 2.36
N LEU A 51 15.78 18.12 2.77
CA LEU A 51 15.35 17.62 4.07
C LEU A 51 16.16 18.21 5.22
N ARG A 52 17.45 18.53 5.00
CA ARG A 52 18.40 18.92 6.04
C ARG A 52 17.88 20.07 6.91
N GLY A 53 17.71 19.78 8.20
CA GLY A 53 17.29 20.76 9.20
C GLY A 53 15.81 21.18 9.13
N ARG A 54 15.00 20.59 8.25
CA ARG A 54 13.57 20.93 8.07
C ARG A 54 12.64 19.74 8.16
N PHE A 55 13.06 18.57 7.69
CA PHE A 55 12.24 17.37 7.63
C PHE A 55 13.08 16.12 7.94
N SER A 56 12.40 15.04 8.35
CA SER A 56 12.99 13.70 8.47
C SER A 56 12.06 12.73 7.78
N ASP A 57 12.60 11.75 7.07
CA ASP A 57 11.83 10.60 6.61
C ASP A 57 11.88 9.45 7.63
N SER A 58 11.12 8.38 7.37
CA SER A 58 11.04 7.22 8.26
C SER A 58 12.41 6.57 8.49
N GLU A 59 13.26 6.61 7.46
CA GLU A 59 14.61 6.04 7.50
C GLU A 59 15.52 6.85 8.43
N ASP A 60 15.45 8.18 8.33
CA ASP A 60 16.19 9.10 9.21
C ASP A 60 15.71 9.02 10.66
N GLN A 61 14.42 8.76 10.90
CA GLN A 61 13.86 8.59 12.25
C GLN A 61 14.44 7.36 12.96
N LEU A 62 14.52 6.21 12.29
CA LEU A 62 15.11 5.01 12.87
C LEU A 62 16.60 5.18 13.18
N ALA A 63 17.34 5.86 12.29
CA ALA A 63 18.74 6.20 12.54
C ALA A 63 18.90 7.17 13.72
N TYR A 64 18.01 8.16 13.84
CA TYR A 64 17.97 9.08 14.99
C TYR A 64 17.69 8.35 16.30
N VAL A 65 16.71 7.44 16.31
CA VAL A 65 16.38 6.60 17.47
C VAL A 65 17.58 5.74 17.87
N ALA A 66 18.23 5.08 16.91
CA ALA A 66 19.46 4.32 17.14
C ALA A 66 20.55 5.17 17.80
N GLY A 67 20.75 6.41 17.35
CA GLY A 67 21.73 7.33 17.93
C GLY A 67 21.38 7.87 19.32
N ARG A 68 20.10 7.93 19.69
CA ARG A 68 19.61 8.47 20.98
C ARG A 68 19.26 7.40 22.02
N LEU A 69 19.27 6.13 21.62
CA LEU A 69 18.88 5.01 22.47
C LEU A 69 19.72 4.94 23.75
N ALA A 70 21.03 5.18 23.67
CA ALA A 70 21.93 5.19 24.82
C ALA A 70 21.58 6.30 25.83
N ASP A 71 21.31 7.53 25.34
CA ASP A 71 20.96 8.69 26.17
C ASP A 71 19.62 8.49 26.91
N SER A 72 18.71 7.71 26.33
CA SER A 72 17.34 7.56 26.85
C SER A 72 17.26 6.77 28.16
N GLY A 73 18.22 5.87 28.43
CA GLY A 73 18.15 4.89 29.51
C GLY A 73 16.99 3.88 29.40
N PHE A 74 16.19 3.92 28.33
CA PHE A 74 14.95 3.15 28.19
C PHE A 74 15.17 1.64 28.26
N LEU A 75 16.25 1.13 27.66
CA LEU A 75 16.54 -0.30 27.59
C LEU A 75 17.22 -0.88 28.82
N ARG A 76 17.62 -0.02 29.78
CA ARG A 76 18.29 -0.48 31.00
C ARG A 76 17.42 -1.48 31.73
N ASP A 77 18.02 -2.60 32.11
CA ASP A 77 17.37 -3.70 32.83
C ASP A 77 16.24 -4.45 32.08
N LYS A 78 16.04 -4.19 30.78
CA LYS A 78 15.00 -4.84 29.97
C LYS A 78 15.54 -5.99 29.12
N HIS A 79 14.66 -6.95 28.82
CA HIS A 79 14.90 -8.03 27.86
C HIS A 79 14.16 -7.71 26.57
N LEU A 80 14.84 -7.82 25.42
CA LEU A 80 14.28 -7.51 24.11
C LEU A 80 14.04 -8.80 23.31
N PHE A 81 12.81 -8.98 22.83
CA PHE A 81 12.42 -10.10 21.99
C PHE A 81 11.98 -9.58 20.62
N VAL A 82 12.52 -10.18 19.56
CA VAL A 82 12.21 -9.84 18.17
C VAL A 82 11.74 -11.12 17.47
N TYR A 83 10.50 -11.13 17.00
CA TYR A 83 9.87 -12.28 16.34
C TYR A 83 8.95 -11.81 15.19
N GLY A 84 8.57 -12.73 14.30
CA GLY A 84 7.63 -12.46 13.20
C GLY A 84 8.27 -11.90 11.93
N PHE A 85 9.59 -12.01 11.78
CA PHE A 85 10.31 -11.58 10.59
C PHE A 85 10.88 -12.79 9.83
N ASP A 86 10.68 -12.83 8.52
CA ASP A 86 11.28 -13.86 7.65
C ASP A 86 12.78 -13.64 7.46
N THR A 87 13.19 -12.37 7.40
CA THR A 87 14.60 -11.96 7.23
C THR A 87 14.90 -10.80 8.18
N LEU A 88 16.18 -10.51 8.41
CA LEU A 88 16.61 -9.33 9.16
C LEU A 88 16.96 -8.20 8.19
N PRO A 89 16.13 -7.15 8.05
CA PRO A 89 16.50 -5.97 7.27
C PRO A 89 17.72 -5.29 7.88
N GLU A 90 18.58 -4.70 7.04
CA GLU A 90 19.81 -4.04 7.50
C GLU A 90 19.56 -2.91 8.50
N GLN A 91 18.49 -2.15 8.32
CA GLN A 91 18.13 -1.10 9.27
C GLN A 91 17.73 -1.66 10.64
N LEU A 92 16.99 -2.77 10.67
CA LEU A 92 16.67 -3.47 11.91
C LEU A 92 17.96 -3.99 12.55
N MET A 93 18.88 -4.57 11.78
CA MET A 93 20.20 -4.97 12.27
C MET A 93 20.94 -3.79 12.93
N ARG A 94 20.98 -2.61 12.29
CA ARG A 94 21.64 -1.41 12.86
C ARG A 94 21.00 -0.96 14.18
N LEU A 95 19.67 -0.93 14.22
CA LEU A 95 18.93 -0.58 15.44
C LEU A 95 19.22 -1.58 16.57
N LEU A 96 19.17 -2.87 16.26
CA LEU A 96 19.42 -3.94 17.22
C LEU A 96 20.88 -3.98 17.69
N SER A 97 21.84 -3.66 16.83
CA SER A 97 23.25 -3.50 17.23
C SER A 97 23.45 -2.32 18.19
N ALA A 98 22.72 -1.22 18.00
CA ALA A 98 22.74 -0.09 18.95
C ALA A 98 22.02 -0.41 20.27
N ALA A 99 20.98 -1.25 20.22
CA ALA A 99 20.18 -1.64 21.37
C ALA A 99 20.83 -2.74 22.24
N ALA A 100 21.56 -3.68 21.61
CA ALA A 100 22.17 -4.84 22.25
C ALA A 100 22.97 -4.50 23.53
N PRO A 101 23.94 -3.56 23.52
CA PRO A 101 24.72 -3.24 24.72
C PRO A 101 23.94 -2.51 25.82
N LEU A 102 22.71 -2.05 25.53
CA LEU A 102 21.90 -1.23 26.44
C LEU A 102 20.85 -2.04 27.21
N CYS A 103 20.64 -3.30 26.83
CA CYS A 103 19.63 -4.20 27.38
C CYS A 103 20.27 -5.38 28.15
N LYS A 104 19.49 -6.09 28.95
CA LYS A 104 19.98 -7.31 29.65
C LYS A 104 20.19 -8.48 28.71
N SER A 105 19.30 -8.64 27.73
CA SER A 105 19.41 -9.66 26.71
C SER A 105 18.61 -9.27 25.47
N LEU A 106 19.10 -9.69 24.31
CA LEU A 106 18.41 -9.60 23.03
C LEU A 106 18.22 -11.02 22.47
N THR A 107 16.97 -11.40 22.23
CA THR A 107 16.59 -12.68 21.63
C THR A 107 15.86 -12.42 20.32
N ILE A 108 16.35 -13.02 19.24
CA ILE A 108 15.76 -12.90 17.90
C ILE A 108 15.34 -14.29 17.45
N ALA A 109 14.07 -14.46 17.10
CA ALA A 109 13.51 -15.68 16.54
C ALA A 109 13.31 -15.51 15.03
N LEU A 110 13.91 -16.40 14.24
CA LEU A 110 13.80 -16.45 12.79
C LEU A 110 13.51 -17.89 12.36
N ILE A 111 12.69 -18.04 11.32
CA ILE A 111 12.45 -19.34 10.68
C ILE A 111 13.62 -19.61 9.73
N CYS A 112 14.33 -20.71 9.96
CA CYS A 112 15.49 -21.08 9.16
C CYS A 112 15.75 -22.58 9.25
N ASP A 113 16.20 -23.18 8.15
CA ASP A 113 16.73 -24.54 8.14
C ASP A 113 18.25 -24.58 7.84
N ALA A 114 18.86 -25.73 8.14
CA ALA A 114 20.23 -26.04 7.83
C ALA A 114 20.48 -26.02 6.31
N LYS A 115 21.70 -25.66 5.92
CA LYS A 115 22.12 -25.68 4.51
C LYS A 115 22.03 -27.10 3.91
N THR A 116 22.15 -28.13 4.74
CA THR A 116 22.12 -29.54 4.33
C THR A 116 20.71 -30.10 4.18
N ALA A 117 19.67 -29.35 4.56
CA ALA A 117 18.28 -29.77 4.37
C ALA A 117 17.93 -29.84 2.86
N PRO A 118 16.97 -30.70 2.46
CA PRO A 118 16.61 -30.90 1.05
C PRO A 118 16.22 -29.62 0.28
N ASP A 119 15.60 -28.66 0.96
CA ASP A 119 15.19 -27.34 0.45
C ASP A 119 15.96 -26.20 1.17
N GLY A 120 17.07 -26.53 1.82
CA GLY A 120 17.83 -25.61 2.66
C GLY A 120 18.33 -24.37 1.92
N GLU A 121 18.43 -24.40 0.58
CA GLU A 121 18.79 -23.23 -0.23
C GLU A 121 17.79 -22.07 -0.11
N LEU A 122 16.50 -22.34 0.13
CA LEU A 122 15.48 -21.30 0.34
C LEU A 122 15.82 -20.35 1.48
N TYR A 123 16.45 -20.86 2.54
CA TYR A 123 16.84 -20.10 3.72
C TYR A 123 18.21 -19.43 3.58
N ALA A 124 18.84 -19.45 2.38
CA ALA A 124 20.11 -18.77 2.16
C ALA A 124 20.08 -17.26 2.49
N PRO A 125 19.04 -16.48 2.10
CA PRO A 125 18.94 -15.07 2.48
C PRO A 125 18.92 -14.86 4.00
N VAL A 126 18.19 -15.72 4.73
CA VAL A 126 18.10 -15.66 6.21
C VAL A 126 19.47 -15.92 6.83
N ARG A 127 20.17 -16.99 6.42
CA ARG A 127 21.51 -17.33 6.93
C ARG A 127 22.55 -16.25 6.60
N GLN A 128 22.48 -15.66 5.41
CA GLN A 128 23.34 -14.53 5.03
C GLN A 128 23.06 -13.31 5.92
N GLY A 129 21.79 -13.02 6.20
CA GLY A 129 21.37 -11.99 7.15
C GLY A 129 21.91 -12.22 8.56
N ILE A 130 21.78 -13.43 9.10
CA ILE A 130 22.34 -13.82 10.41
C ILE A 130 23.85 -13.61 10.44
N ALA A 131 24.58 -14.11 9.44
CA ALA A 131 26.03 -13.95 9.37
C ALA A 131 26.46 -12.49 9.27
N ARG A 132 25.71 -11.66 8.53
CA ARG A 132 25.94 -10.22 8.45
C ARG A 132 25.71 -9.54 9.80
N PHE A 133 24.63 -9.89 10.50
CA PHE A 133 24.33 -9.34 11.81
C PHE A 133 25.37 -9.72 12.87
N GLN A 134 25.84 -10.98 12.88
CA GLN A 134 26.92 -11.42 13.77
C GLN A 134 28.20 -10.61 13.57
N LYS A 135 28.57 -10.30 12.31
CA LYS A 135 29.70 -9.41 12.01
C LYS A 135 29.49 -8.00 12.54
N MET A 136 28.28 -7.45 12.40
CA MET A 136 27.96 -6.12 12.95
C MET A 136 28.06 -6.08 14.48
N LEU A 137 27.53 -7.10 15.17
CA LEU A 137 27.64 -7.23 16.62
C LEU A 137 29.10 -7.34 17.07
N PHE A 138 29.89 -8.15 16.37
CA PHE A 138 31.32 -8.30 16.67
C PHE A 138 32.07 -6.96 16.59
N LEU A 139 31.77 -6.14 15.58
CA LEU A 139 32.35 -4.80 15.44
C LEU A 139 31.93 -3.83 16.56
N SER A 140 30.75 -4.04 17.17
CA SER A 140 30.29 -3.30 18.35
C SER A 140 30.75 -3.89 19.69
N GLY A 141 31.56 -4.96 19.68
CA GLY A 141 32.04 -5.62 20.91
C GLY A 141 31.06 -6.63 21.53
N GLU A 142 29.97 -6.95 20.83
CA GLU A 142 28.95 -7.90 21.26
C GLU A 142 29.08 -9.23 20.50
N SER A 143 28.50 -10.30 21.05
CA SER A 143 28.46 -11.60 20.37
C SER A 143 27.07 -12.23 20.48
N ALA A 144 26.68 -12.97 19.45
CA ALA A 144 25.41 -13.68 19.41
C ALA A 144 25.64 -15.18 19.28
N GLN A 145 24.93 -15.95 20.09
CA GLN A 145 24.88 -17.40 20.00
C GLN A 145 23.67 -17.81 19.18
N LEU A 146 23.87 -18.75 18.25
CA LEU A 146 22.77 -19.34 17.49
C LEU A 146 22.29 -20.60 18.20
N HIS A 147 20.99 -20.69 18.44
CA HIS A 147 20.35 -21.86 19.03
C HIS A 147 19.30 -22.38 18.07
N ALA A 148 19.52 -23.58 17.52
CA ALA A 148 18.52 -24.26 16.73
C ALA A 148 17.50 -24.88 17.68
N LEU A 149 16.25 -24.44 17.58
CA LEU A 149 15.14 -25.06 18.30
C LEU A 149 14.65 -26.27 17.51
N PRO A 150 14.30 -27.37 18.18
CA PRO A 150 13.66 -28.50 17.49
C PRO A 150 12.32 -28.02 16.91
N PRO A 151 11.91 -28.54 15.74
CA PRO A 151 10.61 -28.20 15.17
C PRO A 151 9.51 -28.66 16.13
N GLN A 152 8.73 -27.70 16.64
CA GLN A 152 7.51 -27.95 17.39
C GLN A 152 6.34 -27.81 16.43
N LEU A 153 6.02 -28.90 15.75
CA LEU A 153 4.95 -28.92 14.76
C LEU A 153 3.69 -29.51 15.42
N PRO A 154 2.51 -28.91 15.18
CA PRO A 154 1.26 -29.50 15.63
C PRO A 154 1.02 -30.86 14.94
N ASP A 155 0.15 -31.67 15.55
CA ASP A 155 -0.31 -32.90 14.93
C ASP A 155 -0.98 -32.56 13.58
N ARG A 156 -0.56 -33.23 12.52
CA ARG A 156 -0.95 -32.90 11.15
C ARG A 156 -0.93 -34.14 10.25
N PRO A 157 -1.77 -34.20 9.20
CA PRO A 157 -1.75 -35.28 8.24
C PRO A 157 -0.36 -35.52 7.63
N GLU A 158 -0.05 -36.79 7.35
CA GLU A 158 1.24 -37.20 6.78
C GLU A 158 1.56 -36.46 5.48
N ALA A 159 0.54 -36.17 4.66
CA ALA A 159 0.68 -35.42 3.42
C ALA A 159 1.11 -33.96 3.65
N ILE A 160 0.59 -33.30 4.68
CA ILE A 160 1.00 -31.93 5.04
C ILE A 160 2.43 -31.93 5.59
N ALA A 161 2.75 -32.92 6.44
CA ALA A 161 4.11 -33.09 6.95
C ALA A 161 5.13 -33.36 5.83
N TYR A 162 4.71 -34.08 4.80
CA TYR A 162 5.51 -34.31 3.61
C TYR A 162 5.77 -33.02 2.82
N LEU A 163 4.73 -32.22 2.55
CA LEU A 163 4.88 -30.95 1.84
C LEU A 163 5.82 -29.99 2.58
N ASP A 164 5.71 -29.88 3.91
CA ASP A 164 6.58 -29.05 4.74
C ASP A 164 8.08 -29.37 4.56
N GLN A 165 8.44 -30.64 4.31
CA GLN A 165 9.83 -31.08 4.18
C GLN A 165 10.32 -31.15 2.73
N ALA A 166 9.41 -31.32 1.76
CA ALA A 166 9.77 -31.72 0.40
C ALA A 166 9.17 -30.84 -0.70
N LEU A 167 8.32 -29.84 -0.38
CA LEU A 167 7.63 -29.02 -1.39
C LEU A 167 8.59 -28.37 -2.40
N PHE A 168 9.76 -27.93 -1.94
CA PHE A 168 10.78 -27.29 -2.78
C PHE A 168 12.09 -28.09 -2.89
N ALA A 169 12.09 -29.33 -2.41
CA ALA A 169 13.27 -30.20 -2.50
C ALA A 169 13.52 -30.62 -3.94
N HIS A 170 14.80 -30.70 -4.35
CA HIS A 170 15.16 -31.19 -5.68
C HIS A 170 16.32 -32.20 -5.64
N PRO A 171 16.12 -33.45 -6.14
CA PRO A 171 14.86 -34.03 -6.58
C PRO A 171 13.94 -34.33 -5.38
N ALA A 172 12.65 -34.03 -5.51
CA ALA A 172 11.68 -34.42 -4.48
C ALA A 172 11.40 -35.92 -4.59
N PRO A 173 11.36 -36.67 -3.47
CA PRO A 173 10.81 -38.02 -3.47
C PRO A 173 9.33 -37.99 -3.91
N ALA A 174 8.74 -39.16 -4.20
CA ALA A 174 7.31 -39.26 -4.39
C ALA A 174 6.64 -39.57 -3.04
N PHE A 175 5.55 -38.90 -2.72
CA PHE A 175 4.76 -39.23 -1.54
C PHE A 175 4.00 -40.55 -1.78
N ALA A 176 4.19 -41.54 -0.89
CA ALA A 176 3.62 -42.87 -1.02
C ALA A 176 2.31 -43.07 -0.21
N GLY A 177 1.99 -42.13 0.69
CA GLY A 177 0.80 -42.17 1.53
C GLY A 177 -0.46 -41.68 0.84
N ARG A 178 -1.57 -41.60 1.59
CA ARG A 178 -2.81 -40.97 1.12
C ARG A 178 -2.72 -39.45 1.29
N PRO A 179 -3.07 -38.63 0.29
CA PRO A 179 -2.97 -37.17 0.36
C PRO A 179 -4.10 -36.56 1.21
N GLU A 180 -4.27 -37.03 2.45
CA GLU A 180 -5.30 -36.53 3.37
C GLU A 180 -4.99 -35.09 3.78
N GLY A 181 -6.00 -34.21 3.69
CA GLY A 181 -5.85 -32.78 3.98
C GLY A 181 -5.21 -31.95 2.86
N VAL A 182 -4.86 -32.54 1.71
CA VAL A 182 -4.30 -31.82 0.56
C VAL A 182 -5.21 -32.01 -0.65
N TYR A 183 -5.73 -30.90 -1.18
CA TYR A 183 -6.66 -30.89 -2.30
C TYR A 183 -6.17 -29.92 -3.38
N LEU A 184 -6.37 -30.30 -4.64
CA LEU A 184 -6.11 -29.45 -5.79
C LEU A 184 -7.39 -29.31 -6.61
N SER A 185 -7.66 -28.10 -7.05
CA SER A 185 -8.78 -27.75 -7.92
C SER A 185 -8.34 -26.74 -8.96
N ASP A 186 -8.88 -26.83 -10.17
CA ASP A 186 -8.71 -25.85 -11.22
C ASP A 186 -10.01 -25.07 -11.47
N GLY A 187 -9.88 -23.81 -11.89
CA GLY A 187 -10.99 -22.95 -12.28
C GLY A 187 -10.66 -22.15 -13.53
N LEU A 188 -11.67 -21.79 -14.33
CA LEU A 188 -11.46 -21.04 -15.59
C LEU A 188 -11.24 -19.54 -15.36
N SER A 189 -11.52 -19.06 -14.14
CA SER A 189 -11.31 -17.65 -13.77
C SER A 189 -11.09 -17.48 -12.25
N PRO A 190 -10.52 -16.35 -11.82
CA PRO A 190 -10.42 -16.00 -10.40
C PRO A 190 -11.76 -16.04 -9.66
N TYR A 191 -12.87 -15.76 -10.35
CA TYR A 191 -14.22 -15.81 -9.78
C TYR A 191 -14.70 -17.23 -9.55
N GLU A 192 -14.35 -18.18 -10.43
CA GLU A 192 -14.70 -19.59 -10.24
C GLU A 192 -13.89 -20.21 -9.10
N GLU A 193 -12.58 -19.92 -9.03
CA GLU A 193 -11.75 -20.35 -7.90
C GLU A 193 -12.27 -19.77 -6.58
N ALA A 194 -12.63 -18.48 -6.55
CA ALA A 194 -13.20 -17.84 -5.37
C ALA A 194 -14.55 -18.44 -4.96
N ALA A 195 -15.41 -18.78 -5.92
CA ALA A 195 -16.69 -19.43 -5.65
C ALA A 195 -16.52 -20.85 -5.07
N LEU A 196 -15.59 -21.64 -5.62
CA LEU A 196 -15.25 -22.96 -5.09
C LEU A 196 -14.68 -22.86 -3.67
N MET A 197 -13.69 -21.98 -3.45
CA MET A 197 -13.14 -21.71 -2.12
C MET A 197 -14.25 -21.35 -1.14
N THR A 198 -15.13 -20.42 -1.51
CA THR A 198 -16.18 -19.94 -0.60
C THR A 198 -17.17 -21.04 -0.23
N ARG A 199 -17.47 -21.96 -1.16
CA ARG A 199 -18.30 -23.15 -0.88
C ARG A 199 -17.64 -24.06 0.16
N GLU A 200 -16.34 -24.32 0.02
CA GLU A 200 -15.60 -25.18 0.95
C GLU A 200 -15.43 -24.50 2.32
N VAL A 201 -15.12 -23.21 2.36
CA VAL A 201 -15.09 -22.42 3.60
C VAL A 201 -16.45 -22.52 4.30
N ARG A 202 -17.56 -22.30 3.58
CA ARG A 202 -18.90 -22.41 4.15
C ARG A 202 -19.20 -23.80 4.70
N TRP A 203 -18.72 -24.85 4.04
CA TRP A 203 -18.86 -26.22 4.53
C TRP A 203 -18.06 -26.45 5.82
N LEU A 204 -16.80 -25.98 5.89
CA LEU A 204 -15.96 -26.06 7.09
C LEU A 204 -16.59 -25.33 8.28
N LEU A 205 -17.09 -24.11 8.05
CA LEU A 205 -17.80 -23.34 9.08
C LEU A 205 -19.05 -24.07 9.57
N ALA A 206 -19.78 -24.75 8.68
CA ALA A 206 -20.94 -25.56 9.05
C ALA A 206 -20.56 -26.84 9.84
N GLN A 207 -19.32 -27.33 9.70
CA GLN A 207 -18.78 -28.40 10.55
C GLN A 207 -18.29 -27.90 11.92
N GLY A 208 -18.33 -26.60 12.18
CA GLY A 208 -17.91 -26.00 13.45
C GLY A 208 -16.43 -25.63 13.51
N VAL A 209 -15.73 -25.56 12.37
CA VAL A 209 -14.39 -24.97 12.32
C VAL A 209 -14.50 -23.48 12.66
N ASP A 210 -13.62 -23.00 13.54
CA ASP A 210 -13.55 -21.60 13.91
C ASP A 210 -13.18 -20.75 12.68
N PRO A 211 -13.97 -19.71 12.31
CA PRO A 211 -13.61 -18.81 11.21
C PRO A 211 -12.18 -18.26 11.30
N GLU A 212 -11.68 -17.98 12.51
CA GLU A 212 -10.31 -17.45 12.71
C GLU A 212 -9.22 -18.45 12.30
N ARG A 213 -9.56 -19.75 12.31
CA ARG A 213 -8.66 -20.85 11.89
C ARG A 213 -8.70 -21.10 10.39
N VAL A 214 -9.41 -20.28 9.62
CA VAL A 214 -9.48 -20.38 8.15
C VAL A 214 -8.71 -19.21 7.52
N ALA A 215 -7.70 -19.55 6.72
CA ALA A 215 -6.89 -18.57 5.99
C ALA A 215 -7.05 -18.75 4.47
N VAL A 216 -7.25 -17.63 3.76
CA VAL A 216 -7.41 -17.56 2.31
C VAL A 216 -6.32 -16.66 1.74
N PHE A 217 -5.44 -17.23 0.94
CA PHE A 217 -4.33 -16.52 0.31
C PHE A 217 -4.52 -16.46 -1.19
N TYR A 218 -4.19 -15.31 -1.77
CA TYR A 218 -4.26 -15.07 -3.21
C TYR A 218 -3.10 -14.21 -3.72
N PRO A 219 -2.78 -14.19 -5.02
CA PRO A 219 -1.76 -13.30 -5.57
C PRO A 219 -2.19 -11.83 -5.49
N ASP A 220 -1.20 -10.94 -5.38
CA ASP A 220 -1.34 -9.46 -5.37
C ASP A 220 -1.71 -8.88 -6.75
N GLY A 221 -2.39 -9.66 -7.59
CA GLY A 221 -2.66 -9.38 -8.99
C GLY A 221 -3.76 -10.26 -9.56
N GLY A 222 -4.06 -10.11 -10.84
CA GLY A 222 -5.03 -10.97 -11.53
C GLY A 222 -6.50 -10.80 -11.10
N GLY A 223 -6.84 -9.80 -10.28
CA GLY A 223 -8.21 -9.53 -9.84
C GLY A 223 -8.71 -10.41 -8.70
N TYR A 224 -7.85 -11.25 -8.10
CA TYR A 224 -8.25 -12.17 -7.02
C TYR A 224 -8.77 -11.46 -5.77
N ALA A 225 -8.16 -10.34 -5.38
CA ALA A 225 -8.63 -9.58 -4.21
C ALA A 225 -10.11 -9.20 -4.34
N PHE A 226 -10.54 -8.76 -5.53
CA PHE A 226 -11.93 -8.42 -5.80
C PHE A 226 -12.81 -9.68 -5.87
N ALA A 227 -12.37 -10.73 -6.56
CA ALA A 227 -13.13 -11.96 -6.71
C ALA A 227 -13.40 -12.64 -5.35
N VAL A 228 -12.39 -12.74 -4.48
CA VAL A 228 -12.50 -13.31 -3.12
C VAL A 228 -13.40 -12.45 -2.24
N THR A 229 -13.20 -11.13 -2.24
CA THR A 229 -14.04 -10.18 -1.47
C THR A 229 -15.50 -10.31 -1.88
N ALA A 230 -15.80 -10.28 -3.18
CA ALA A 230 -17.16 -10.41 -3.68
C ALA A 230 -17.80 -11.76 -3.31
N ALA A 231 -17.07 -12.88 -3.47
CA ALA A 231 -17.61 -14.21 -3.17
C ALA A 231 -17.93 -14.38 -1.67
N LEU A 232 -17.06 -13.89 -0.78
CA LEU A 232 -17.27 -13.92 0.68
C LEU A 232 -18.42 -13.00 1.10
N GLU A 233 -18.50 -11.77 0.56
CA GLU A 233 -19.61 -10.83 0.78
C GLU A 233 -20.95 -11.45 0.34
N ASP A 234 -21.03 -11.99 -0.88
CA ASP A 234 -22.24 -12.59 -1.45
C ASP A 234 -22.71 -13.83 -0.67
N SER A 235 -21.77 -14.55 -0.05
CA SER A 235 -22.06 -15.73 0.76
C SER A 235 -22.36 -15.42 2.24
N GLY A 236 -22.26 -14.15 2.63
CA GLY A 236 -22.48 -13.69 4.01
C GLY A 236 -21.45 -14.23 5.00
N ILE A 237 -20.25 -14.60 4.53
CA ILE A 237 -19.16 -15.08 5.40
C ILE A 237 -18.44 -13.86 5.97
N PRO A 238 -18.30 -13.71 7.28
CA PRO A 238 -17.52 -12.61 7.86
C PRO A 238 -16.03 -12.85 7.62
N PHE A 239 -15.33 -11.84 7.09
CA PHE A 239 -13.93 -11.94 6.75
C PHE A 239 -13.18 -10.64 7.02
N TYR A 240 -11.90 -10.80 7.34
CA TYR A 240 -10.92 -9.72 7.40
C TYR A 240 -10.07 -9.77 6.14
N THR A 241 -9.83 -8.60 5.54
CA THR A 241 -8.76 -8.44 4.56
C THR A 241 -7.74 -7.41 5.01
N ASP A 242 -6.47 -7.71 4.75
CA ASP A 242 -5.39 -6.72 4.87
C ASP A 242 -5.36 -5.77 3.64
N GLN A 243 -6.45 -5.71 2.87
CA GLN A 243 -6.49 -4.84 1.72
C GLN A 243 -6.61 -3.39 2.17
N GLN A 244 -5.49 -2.69 2.07
CA GLN A 244 -5.44 -1.26 2.25
C GLN A 244 -5.99 -0.58 1.00
N LEU A 245 -7.10 0.15 1.15
CA LEU A 245 -7.61 0.98 0.06
C LEU A 245 -6.79 2.25 -0.01
N SER A 246 -6.26 2.56 -1.19
CA SER A 246 -5.64 3.86 -1.43
C SER A 246 -6.64 4.99 -1.16
N ALA A 247 -6.22 6.06 -0.47
CA ALA A 247 -7.07 7.22 -0.26
C ALA A 247 -7.51 7.86 -1.58
N ALA A 248 -6.75 7.67 -2.67
CA ALA A 248 -7.11 8.14 -4.00
C ALA A 248 -8.33 7.40 -4.60
N SER A 249 -8.63 6.16 -4.20
CA SER A 249 -9.78 5.41 -4.72
C SER A 249 -11.11 5.84 -4.09
N HIS A 250 -11.07 6.50 -2.95
CA HIS A 250 -12.25 6.95 -2.23
C HIS A 250 -13.02 8.03 -3.01
N GLY A 251 -14.36 8.02 -2.96
CA GLY A 251 -15.23 8.94 -3.71
C GLY A 251 -14.90 10.42 -3.51
N LEU A 252 -14.62 10.84 -2.26
CA LEU A 252 -14.18 12.20 -1.94
C LEU A 252 -12.90 12.62 -2.68
N ALA A 253 -11.90 11.74 -2.71
CA ALA A 253 -10.64 11.99 -3.41
C ALA A 253 -10.85 12.04 -4.92
N GLN A 254 -11.65 11.10 -5.46
CA GLN A 254 -12.01 11.07 -6.87
C GLN A 254 -12.73 12.35 -7.29
N PHE A 255 -13.69 12.83 -6.51
CA PHE A 255 -14.35 14.12 -6.73
C PHE A 255 -13.33 15.26 -6.83
N TRP A 256 -12.46 15.36 -5.82
CA TRP A 256 -11.52 16.46 -5.71
C TRP A 256 -10.51 16.47 -6.85
N LEU A 257 -9.92 15.31 -7.15
CA LEU A 257 -8.96 15.14 -8.24
C LEU A 257 -9.61 15.38 -9.61
N ALA A 258 -10.80 14.83 -9.84
CA ALA A 258 -11.53 15.03 -11.10
C ALA A 258 -11.92 16.50 -11.30
N ALA A 259 -12.38 17.20 -10.25
CA ALA A 259 -12.66 18.63 -10.33
C ALA A 259 -11.42 19.46 -10.67
N LEU A 260 -10.29 19.19 -10.03
CA LEU A 260 -9.02 19.88 -10.31
C LEU A 260 -8.52 19.61 -11.75
N ARG A 261 -8.65 18.37 -12.23
CA ARG A 261 -8.35 18.00 -13.63
C ARG A 261 -9.28 18.68 -14.61
N ALA A 262 -10.59 18.74 -14.32
CA ALA A 262 -11.56 19.43 -15.15
C ALA A 262 -11.21 20.93 -15.27
N MET A 263 -10.88 21.59 -14.16
CA MET A 263 -10.48 23.01 -14.14
C MET A 263 -9.20 23.28 -14.95
N ALA A 264 -8.22 22.36 -14.88
CA ALA A 264 -6.95 22.47 -15.58
C ALA A 264 -7.04 22.08 -17.07
N GLY A 265 -7.85 21.05 -17.38
CA GLY A 265 -7.94 20.38 -18.67
C GLY A 265 -9.01 20.96 -19.60
N GLY A 266 -9.72 22.00 -19.16
CA GLY A 266 -10.74 22.70 -19.94
C GLY A 266 -12.09 21.98 -19.96
N TRP A 267 -12.50 21.39 -18.83
CA TRP A 267 -13.81 20.77 -18.60
C TRP A 267 -14.13 19.57 -19.51
N ARG A 268 -13.14 18.67 -19.65
CA ARG A 268 -13.31 17.45 -20.47
C ARG A 268 -14.43 16.60 -19.88
N ASN A 269 -15.25 16.02 -20.75
CA ASN A 269 -16.42 15.24 -20.33
C ASN A 269 -16.04 14.08 -19.38
N ARG A 270 -14.91 13.39 -19.61
CA ARG A 270 -14.43 12.33 -18.73
C ARG A 270 -14.26 12.79 -17.27
N ASP A 271 -13.65 13.96 -17.06
CA ASP A 271 -13.42 14.50 -15.71
C ASP A 271 -14.73 15.00 -15.09
N MET A 272 -15.61 15.61 -15.91
CA MET A 272 -16.94 16.05 -15.48
C MET A 272 -17.84 14.88 -15.06
N LEU A 273 -17.86 13.78 -15.80
CA LEU A 273 -18.64 12.60 -15.43
C LEU A 273 -18.06 11.91 -14.19
N CYS A 274 -16.74 11.85 -14.07
CA CYS A 274 -16.08 11.29 -12.89
C CYS A 274 -16.44 12.08 -11.61
N LEU A 275 -16.39 13.43 -11.65
CA LEU A 275 -16.78 14.22 -10.48
C LEU A 275 -18.30 14.14 -10.21
N ILE A 276 -19.16 14.08 -11.24
CA ILE A 276 -20.62 13.92 -11.05
C ILE A 276 -20.93 12.59 -10.35
N LYS A 277 -20.28 11.49 -10.75
CA LYS A 277 -20.51 10.14 -10.22
C LYS A 277 -19.77 9.83 -8.91
N SER A 278 -18.98 10.75 -8.40
CA SER A 278 -18.16 10.55 -7.20
C SER A 278 -18.97 10.43 -5.90
N GLY A 279 -20.23 10.87 -5.89
CA GLY A 279 -21.07 10.99 -4.69
C GLY A 279 -20.90 12.31 -3.90
N TYR A 280 -19.95 13.17 -4.28
CA TYR A 280 -19.65 14.45 -3.59
C TYR A 280 -19.94 15.69 -4.44
N ALA A 281 -20.47 15.52 -5.66
CA ALA A 281 -21.03 16.63 -6.41
C ALA A 281 -22.24 17.20 -5.66
N PRO A 282 -22.57 18.50 -5.83
CA PRO A 282 -23.75 19.13 -5.24
C PRO A 282 -25.05 18.73 -5.95
N LEU A 283 -25.17 17.44 -6.29
CA LEU A 283 -26.23 16.79 -7.05
C LEU A 283 -26.56 15.45 -6.38
N THR A 284 -27.83 15.05 -6.44
CA THR A 284 -28.22 13.67 -6.13
C THR A 284 -27.74 12.71 -7.23
N PHE A 285 -27.78 11.40 -6.98
CA PHE A 285 -27.40 10.40 -7.97
C PHE A 285 -28.29 10.50 -9.22
N GLU A 286 -29.60 10.65 -9.03
CA GLU A 286 -30.58 10.80 -10.10
C GLU A 286 -30.35 12.08 -10.90
N GLU A 287 -30.12 13.22 -10.22
CA GLU A 287 -29.77 14.48 -10.88
C GLU A 287 -28.46 14.37 -11.67
N GLY A 288 -27.48 13.60 -11.17
CA GLY A 288 -26.24 13.31 -11.87
C GLY A 288 -26.47 12.51 -13.16
N CYS A 289 -27.33 11.49 -13.11
CA CYS A 289 -27.74 10.71 -14.28
C CYS A 289 -28.51 11.54 -15.31
N GLU A 290 -29.41 12.42 -14.86
CA GLU A 290 -30.10 13.39 -15.74
C GLU A 290 -29.08 14.26 -16.50
N LEU A 291 -28.10 14.81 -15.78
CA LEU A 291 -27.09 15.68 -16.35
C LEU A 291 -26.15 14.92 -17.31
N GLU A 292 -25.81 13.67 -17.01
CA GLU A 292 -25.06 12.78 -17.90
C GLU A 292 -25.83 12.50 -19.19
N ASN A 293 -27.12 12.15 -19.08
CA ASN A 293 -27.98 11.89 -20.24
C ASN A 293 -28.10 13.12 -21.12
N TYR A 294 -28.33 14.31 -20.53
CA TYR A 294 -28.35 15.56 -21.28
C TYR A 294 -27.01 15.83 -21.97
N ALA A 295 -25.90 15.62 -21.28
CA ALA A 295 -24.56 15.81 -21.84
C ALA A 295 -24.30 14.86 -23.03
N TYR A 296 -24.76 13.62 -22.94
CA TYR A 296 -24.68 12.63 -24.01
C TYR A 296 -25.56 13.04 -25.21
N CYS A 297 -26.85 13.29 -24.99
CA CYS A 297 -27.82 13.61 -26.05
C CYS A 297 -27.45 14.87 -26.86
N TYR A 298 -26.88 15.88 -26.19
CA TYR A 298 -26.59 17.18 -26.81
C TYR A 298 -25.10 17.44 -27.04
N GLY A 299 -24.23 16.46 -26.80
CA GLY A 299 -22.79 16.54 -27.03
C GLY A 299 -22.10 17.62 -26.21
N VAL A 300 -22.40 17.69 -24.91
CA VAL A 300 -21.77 18.66 -23.99
C VAL A 300 -20.35 18.21 -23.67
N ASP A 301 -19.37 18.98 -24.13
CA ASP A 301 -17.95 18.80 -23.79
C ASP A 301 -17.25 20.16 -23.67
N ARG A 302 -16.20 20.20 -22.85
CA ARG A 302 -15.30 21.35 -22.67
C ARG A 302 -16.03 22.65 -22.35
N ALA A 303 -15.80 23.69 -23.14
CA ALA A 303 -16.38 25.02 -22.96
C ALA A 303 -17.93 25.03 -23.04
N ARG A 304 -18.57 23.94 -23.47
CA ARG A 304 -20.03 23.84 -23.40
C ARG A 304 -20.54 23.77 -21.96
N TRP A 305 -19.77 23.20 -21.03
CA TRP A 305 -20.11 23.18 -19.60
C TRP A 305 -20.17 24.57 -18.96
N THR A 306 -19.46 25.54 -19.52
CA THR A 306 -19.45 26.93 -19.04
C THR A 306 -20.50 27.82 -19.74
N ARG A 307 -21.32 27.26 -20.64
CA ARG A 307 -22.35 28.00 -21.38
C ARG A 307 -23.73 27.49 -20.99
N PRO A 308 -24.78 28.33 -21.06
CA PRO A 308 -26.13 27.90 -20.76
C PRO A 308 -26.61 26.75 -21.66
N PHE A 309 -27.32 25.81 -21.05
CA PHE A 309 -28.00 24.71 -21.70
C PHE A 309 -29.37 25.19 -22.21
N THR A 310 -29.61 25.02 -23.51
CA THR A 310 -30.78 25.59 -24.21
C THR A 310 -31.44 24.61 -25.17
N ARG A 311 -30.96 23.35 -25.24
CA ARG A 311 -31.40 22.39 -26.26
C ARG A 311 -32.32 21.35 -25.62
N GLY A 312 -33.48 21.13 -26.22
CA GLY A 312 -34.42 20.10 -25.77
C GLY A 312 -35.39 20.54 -24.68
N PRO A 313 -36.43 19.72 -24.42
CA PRO A 313 -37.44 20.02 -23.41
C PRO A 313 -36.87 20.04 -21.98
N GLU A 314 -35.80 19.28 -21.74
CA GLU A 314 -35.14 19.15 -20.44
C GLU A 314 -34.12 20.28 -20.15
N ALA A 315 -33.89 21.19 -21.09
CA ALA A 315 -32.84 22.22 -21.01
C ALA A 315 -32.93 23.07 -19.73
N THR A 316 -34.12 23.47 -19.33
CA THR A 316 -34.33 24.31 -18.13
C THR A 316 -33.89 23.58 -16.86
N ARG A 317 -34.23 22.28 -16.75
CA ARG A 317 -33.85 21.44 -15.61
C ARG A 317 -32.34 21.18 -15.63
N ALA A 318 -31.80 20.76 -16.77
CA ALA A 318 -30.38 20.49 -16.93
C ALA A 318 -29.52 21.75 -16.69
N GLU A 319 -29.99 22.93 -17.09
CA GLU A 319 -29.31 24.20 -16.81
C GLU A 319 -29.25 24.50 -15.32
N ALA A 320 -30.34 24.29 -14.57
CA ALA A 320 -30.35 24.48 -13.12
C ALA A 320 -29.34 23.55 -12.43
N LEU A 321 -29.26 22.29 -12.86
CA LEU A 321 -28.27 21.32 -12.36
C LEU A 321 -26.84 21.72 -12.76
N ARG A 322 -26.63 22.17 -14.00
CA ARG A 322 -25.35 22.67 -14.48
C ARG A 322 -24.88 23.87 -13.66
N VAL A 323 -25.74 24.82 -13.36
CA VAL A 323 -25.40 26.01 -12.55
C VAL A 323 -24.96 25.57 -11.15
N ARG A 324 -25.76 24.72 -10.47
CA ARG A 324 -25.41 24.17 -9.14
C ARG A 324 -24.06 23.46 -9.14
N LEU A 325 -23.75 22.70 -10.20
CA LEU A 325 -22.47 22.00 -10.35
C LEU A 325 -21.31 22.96 -10.64
N MET A 326 -21.49 23.88 -11.59
CA MET A 326 -20.41 24.69 -12.14
C MET A 326 -20.06 25.90 -11.30
N GLU A 327 -20.99 26.45 -10.52
CA GLU A 327 -20.73 27.61 -9.68
C GLU A 327 -19.56 27.40 -8.69
N PRO A 328 -19.54 26.35 -7.84
CA PRO A 328 -18.41 26.11 -6.93
C PRO A 328 -17.11 25.81 -7.70
N LEU A 329 -17.20 25.08 -8.82
CA LEU A 329 -16.03 24.77 -9.66
C LEU A 329 -15.40 26.04 -10.27
N LEU A 330 -16.23 26.99 -10.73
CA LEU A 330 -15.76 28.24 -11.30
C LEU A 330 -15.16 29.16 -10.23
N ARG A 331 -15.75 29.22 -9.03
CA ARG A 331 -15.17 29.94 -7.87
C ARG A 331 -13.80 29.37 -7.51
N ALA A 332 -13.70 28.06 -7.33
CA ALA A 332 -12.44 27.38 -7.01
C ALA A 332 -11.37 27.63 -8.09
N ARG A 333 -11.75 27.57 -9.37
CA ARG A 333 -10.83 27.88 -10.49
C ARG A 333 -10.32 29.31 -10.43
N ALA A 334 -11.20 30.29 -10.16
CA ALA A 334 -10.81 31.69 -10.06
C ALA A 334 -9.83 31.91 -8.89
N ALA A 335 -10.10 31.31 -7.73
CA ALA A 335 -9.22 31.37 -6.57
C ALA A 335 -7.84 30.74 -6.85
N LEU A 336 -7.79 29.58 -7.51
CA LEU A 336 -6.54 28.90 -7.91
C LEU A 336 -5.71 29.71 -8.92
N VAL A 337 -6.38 30.42 -9.83
CA VAL A 337 -5.70 31.30 -10.80
C VAL A 337 -5.12 32.52 -10.11
N ALA A 338 -5.83 33.08 -9.13
CA ALA A 338 -5.41 34.24 -8.34
C ALA A 338 -4.32 33.94 -7.31
N ALA A 339 -4.20 32.68 -6.86
CA ALA A 339 -3.22 32.24 -5.87
C ALA A 339 -1.78 32.60 -6.25
N ARG A 340 -1.02 33.12 -5.27
CA ARG A 340 0.36 33.62 -5.44
C ARG A 340 1.41 32.76 -4.76
N ASP A 341 1.01 31.91 -3.83
CA ASP A 341 1.88 31.01 -3.07
C ASP A 341 1.24 29.62 -2.90
N ALA A 342 1.98 28.69 -2.31
CA ALA A 342 1.52 27.32 -2.07
C ALA A 342 0.26 27.28 -1.18
N THR A 343 0.24 28.08 -0.13
CA THR A 343 -0.84 28.13 0.86
C THR A 343 -2.13 28.58 0.21
N ALA A 344 -2.09 29.64 -0.60
CA ALA A 344 -3.24 30.13 -1.36
C ALA A 344 -3.71 29.11 -2.39
N SER A 345 -2.80 28.42 -3.09
CA SER A 345 -3.17 27.36 -4.05
C SER A 345 -3.90 26.21 -3.35
N LEU A 346 -3.38 25.72 -2.22
CA LEU A 346 -3.97 24.59 -1.50
C LEU A 346 -5.25 24.99 -0.75
N THR A 347 -5.31 26.21 -0.22
CA THR A 347 -6.53 26.77 0.39
C THR A 347 -7.64 26.90 -0.66
N ALA A 348 -7.33 27.37 -1.87
CA ALA A 348 -8.30 27.46 -2.95
C ALA A 348 -8.78 26.07 -3.42
N ALA A 349 -7.88 25.07 -3.46
CA ALA A 349 -8.27 23.70 -3.76
C ALA A 349 -9.15 23.08 -2.67
N PHE A 350 -8.82 23.30 -1.40
CA PHE A 350 -9.61 22.81 -0.27
C PHE A 350 -10.96 23.54 -0.14
N GLY A 351 -11.00 24.82 -0.47
CA GLY A 351 -12.22 25.63 -0.48
C GLY A 351 -13.32 25.04 -1.36
N LEU A 352 -12.96 24.32 -2.43
CA LEU A 352 -13.94 23.56 -3.22
C LEU A 352 -14.69 22.52 -2.38
N LEU A 353 -14.01 21.80 -1.50
CA LEU A 353 -14.64 20.80 -0.63
C LEU A 353 -15.58 21.45 0.39
N GLN A 354 -15.26 22.68 0.83
CA GLN A 354 -16.14 23.46 1.70
C GLN A 354 -17.36 23.97 0.95
N ASP A 355 -17.18 24.51 -0.26
CA ASP A 355 -18.24 25.05 -1.11
C ASP A 355 -19.30 24.00 -1.47
N VAL A 356 -18.93 22.72 -1.56
CA VAL A 356 -19.87 21.62 -1.83
C VAL A 356 -20.33 20.87 -0.58
N HIS A 357 -19.98 21.35 0.62
CA HIS A 357 -20.31 20.70 1.89
C HIS A 357 -19.85 19.23 1.95
N ALA A 358 -18.66 18.94 1.42
CA ALA A 358 -18.16 17.58 1.26
C ALA A 358 -18.02 16.84 2.60
N TYR A 359 -17.68 17.55 3.67
CA TYR A 359 -17.59 16.97 5.02
C TYR A 359 -18.97 16.52 5.54
N ASP A 360 -20.02 17.32 5.31
CA ASP A 360 -21.37 16.98 5.74
C ASP A 360 -21.94 15.81 4.92
N ALA A 361 -21.57 15.72 3.62
CA ALA A 361 -21.86 14.55 2.80
C ALA A 361 -21.15 13.29 3.30
N LEU A 362 -19.86 13.39 3.63
CA LEU A 362 -19.06 12.31 4.20
C LEU A 362 -19.66 11.80 5.53
N LYS A 363 -20.11 12.71 6.41
CA LYS A 363 -20.72 12.37 7.70
C LYS A 363 -22.05 11.64 7.55
N ARG A 364 -22.92 12.11 6.64
CA ARG A 364 -24.19 11.42 6.33
C ARG A 364 -23.96 10.03 5.72
N GLU A 365 -22.92 9.87 4.89
CA GLU A 365 -22.53 8.57 4.37
C GLU A 365 -22.03 7.63 5.48
N GLU A 366 -21.19 8.14 6.38
CA GLU A 366 -20.69 7.39 7.53
C GLU A 366 -21.82 6.88 8.42
N GLU A 367 -22.78 7.73 8.78
CA GLU A 367 -23.97 7.36 9.55
C GLU A 367 -24.77 6.23 8.86
N ARG A 368 -25.04 6.37 7.56
CA ARG A 368 -25.77 5.35 6.80
C ARG A 368 -25.03 4.01 6.75
N LEU A 369 -23.71 4.04 6.60
CA LEU A 369 -22.88 2.83 6.56
C LEU A 369 -22.87 2.14 7.93
N LEU A 370 -22.82 2.89 9.02
CA LEU A 370 -22.93 2.35 10.38
C LEU A 370 -24.30 1.70 10.61
N GLU A 371 -25.40 2.36 10.21
CA GLU A 371 -26.76 1.81 10.29
C GLU A 371 -26.91 0.52 9.46
N SER A 372 -26.18 0.43 8.36
CA SER A 372 -26.19 -0.73 7.45
C SER A 372 -25.17 -1.82 7.84
N GLY A 373 -24.45 -1.67 8.96
CA GLY A 373 -23.46 -2.64 9.45
C GLY A 373 -22.10 -2.62 8.74
N PHE A 374 -21.85 -1.68 7.82
CA PHE A 374 -20.60 -1.55 7.08
C PHE A 374 -19.54 -0.73 7.85
N MET A 375 -19.15 -1.21 9.03
CA MET A 375 -18.23 -0.52 9.95
C MET A 375 -16.88 -0.15 9.31
N THR A 376 -16.31 -1.05 8.51
CA THR A 376 -15.01 -0.81 7.84
C THR A 376 -15.09 0.35 6.86
N ARG A 377 -16.15 0.41 6.03
CA ARG A 377 -16.36 1.51 5.08
C ARG A 377 -16.63 2.82 5.80
N ALA A 378 -17.39 2.80 6.90
CA ALA A 378 -17.61 3.97 7.74
C ALA A 378 -16.28 4.53 8.32
N SER A 379 -15.42 3.64 8.84
CA SER A 379 -14.08 4.03 9.33
C SER A 379 -13.22 4.63 8.22
N GLN A 380 -13.24 4.05 7.02
CA GLN A 380 -12.50 4.55 5.85
C GLN A 380 -12.94 5.96 5.45
N ASN A 381 -14.24 6.29 5.54
CA ASN A 381 -14.74 7.65 5.32
C ASN A 381 -14.07 8.66 6.26
N SER A 382 -14.06 8.38 7.56
CA SER A 382 -13.42 9.26 8.55
C SER A 382 -11.90 9.39 8.30
N GLN A 383 -11.24 8.30 7.91
CA GLN A 383 -9.81 8.31 7.61
C GLN A 383 -9.44 9.15 6.38
N VAL A 384 -10.26 9.13 5.31
CA VAL A 384 -9.94 9.89 4.09
C VAL A 384 -9.95 11.40 4.33
N TRP A 385 -10.84 11.90 5.20
CA TRP A 385 -10.87 13.33 5.51
C TRP A 385 -9.60 13.76 6.23
N GLN A 386 -9.16 12.97 7.21
CA GLN A 386 -7.90 13.21 7.88
C GLN A 386 -6.70 13.09 6.92
N ALA A 387 -6.74 12.16 5.97
CA ALA A 387 -5.72 12.01 4.94
C ALA A 387 -5.62 13.28 4.07
N VAL A 388 -6.76 13.85 3.64
CA VAL A 388 -6.81 15.11 2.89
C VAL A 388 -6.20 16.26 3.69
N LEU A 389 -6.58 16.43 4.96
CA LEU A 389 -6.04 17.49 5.82
C LEU A 389 -4.53 17.36 6.02
N ARG A 390 -4.06 16.16 6.38
CA ARG A 390 -2.63 15.88 6.57
C ARG A 390 -1.83 16.13 5.29
N LEU A 391 -2.39 15.73 4.14
CA LEU A 391 -1.74 15.92 2.85
C LEU A 391 -1.59 17.40 2.49
N ILE A 392 -2.63 18.21 2.72
CA ILE A 392 -2.56 19.66 2.49
C ILE A 392 -1.48 20.29 3.36
N ASP A 393 -1.46 19.97 4.66
CA ASP A 393 -0.46 20.50 5.59
C ASP A 393 0.97 20.14 5.17
N GLN A 394 1.18 18.89 4.75
CA GLN A 394 2.47 18.43 4.24
C GLN A 394 2.85 19.15 2.94
N LEU A 395 1.92 19.30 1.99
CA LEU A 395 2.19 19.98 0.72
C LEU A 395 2.48 21.48 0.91
N VAL A 396 1.84 22.17 1.86
CA VAL A 396 2.17 23.56 2.21
C VAL A 396 3.62 23.64 2.69
N LYS A 397 4.00 22.78 3.64
CA LYS A 397 5.34 22.75 4.24
C LYS A 397 6.41 22.42 3.20
N LEU A 398 6.17 21.41 2.36
CA LEU A 398 7.12 20.94 1.33
C LEU A 398 7.26 21.92 0.16
N SER A 399 6.23 22.70 -0.15
CA SER A 399 6.29 23.65 -1.27
C SER A 399 7.14 24.88 -0.96
N GLY A 400 7.53 25.12 0.30
CA GLY A 400 8.43 26.22 0.67
C GLY A 400 7.92 27.61 0.27
N GLY A 401 6.59 27.79 0.20
CA GLY A 401 5.94 29.02 -0.26
C GLY A 401 5.77 29.15 -1.78
N ALA A 402 6.40 28.29 -2.59
CA ALA A 402 6.29 28.36 -4.04
C ALA A 402 4.87 28.00 -4.53
N ARG A 403 4.28 28.87 -5.35
CA ARG A 403 2.96 28.63 -5.95
C ARG A 403 2.89 27.28 -6.65
N ILE A 404 1.82 26.52 -6.39
CA ILE A 404 1.48 25.32 -7.15
C ILE A 404 0.57 25.71 -8.32
N PRO A 405 1.01 25.57 -9.58
CA PRO A 405 0.16 25.90 -10.74
C PRO A 405 -1.03 24.93 -10.85
N LEU A 406 -2.17 25.43 -11.33
CA LEU A 406 -3.39 24.64 -11.56
C LEU A 406 -3.13 23.36 -12.37
N LYS A 407 -2.25 23.42 -13.37
CA LYS A 407 -1.88 22.25 -14.19
C LYS A 407 -1.18 21.10 -13.42
N HIS A 408 -0.64 21.36 -12.23
CA HIS A 408 0.13 20.39 -11.44
C HIS A 408 -0.50 20.05 -10.10
N ILE A 409 -1.55 20.76 -9.68
CA ILE A 409 -2.14 20.57 -8.35
C ILE A 409 -2.79 19.19 -8.22
N ALA A 410 -3.55 18.76 -9.24
CA ALA A 410 -4.19 17.45 -9.26
C ALA A 410 -3.16 16.32 -9.19
N SER A 411 -2.08 16.38 -9.99
CA SER A 411 -1.06 15.33 -10.00
C SER A 411 -0.28 15.24 -8.68
N ARG A 412 -0.04 16.37 -7.99
CA ARG A 412 0.61 16.38 -6.68
C ARG A 412 -0.28 15.78 -5.60
N LEU A 413 -1.57 16.15 -5.60
CA LEU A 413 -2.55 15.60 -4.66
C LEU A 413 -2.80 14.13 -4.91
N GLU A 414 -2.90 13.71 -6.17
CA GLU A 414 -3.04 12.30 -6.54
C GLU A 414 -1.84 11.49 -6.06
N CYS A 415 -0.61 11.95 -6.33
CA CYS A 415 0.60 11.29 -5.85
C CYS A 415 0.58 11.09 -4.32
N GLY A 416 0.15 12.12 -3.58
CA GLY A 416 0.04 12.03 -2.12
C GLY A 416 -1.08 11.10 -1.64
N LEU A 417 -2.27 11.19 -2.25
CA LEU A 417 -3.42 10.36 -1.89
C LEU A 417 -3.21 8.88 -2.27
N SER A 418 -2.52 8.63 -3.38
CA SER A 418 -2.18 7.28 -3.83
C SER A 418 -1.27 6.57 -2.83
N ALA A 419 -0.33 7.31 -2.23
CA ALA A 419 0.59 6.80 -1.22
C ALA A 419 -0.03 6.65 0.19
N ILE A 420 -1.21 7.23 0.43
CA ILE A 420 -1.89 7.10 1.73
C ILE A 420 -2.83 5.89 1.68
N SER A 421 -2.52 4.90 2.51
CA SER A 421 -3.41 3.76 2.76
C SER A 421 -4.48 4.08 3.80
N LEU A 422 -5.74 3.86 3.45
CA LEU A 422 -6.85 3.80 4.40
C LEU A 422 -6.84 2.43 5.06
N LYS A 423 -6.67 2.41 6.38
CA LYS A 423 -6.56 1.17 7.15
C LYS A 423 -7.92 0.51 7.26
N SER A 424 -7.95 -0.82 7.11
CA SER A 424 -9.07 -1.63 7.58
C SER A 424 -9.18 -1.54 9.11
N LEU A 425 -10.38 -1.81 9.64
CA LEU A 425 -10.52 -2.05 11.08
C LEU A 425 -9.71 -3.31 11.43
N PRO A 426 -9.08 -3.36 12.62
CA PRO A 426 -8.44 -4.59 13.09
C PRO A 426 -9.41 -5.77 12.98
N PRO A 427 -8.91 -7.00 12.74
CA PRO A 427 -9.77 -8.17 12.69
C PRO A 427 -10.60 -8.25 13.98
N ALA A 428 -11.91 -8.33 13.83
CA ALA A 428 -12.79 -8.68 14.94
C ALA A 428 -12.79 -10.20 15.08
N ALA A 429 -13.12 -10.67 16.28
CA ALA A 429 -13.22 -12.11 16.52
C ALA A 429 -14.27 -12.76 15.61
N GLY A 430 -14.03 -14.01 15.21
CA GLY A 430 -14.91 -14.82 14.37
C GLY A 430 -14.90 -14.46 12.88
N MET A 431 -13.77 -14.00 12.34
CA MET A 431 -13.62 -13.65 10.92
C MET A 431 -12.61 -14.55 10.22
N VAL A 432 -12.92 -14.93 8.96
CA VAL A 432 -11.97 -15.60 8.06
C VAL A 432 -10.86 -14.63 7.65
N HIS A 433 -9.61 -15.07 7.65
CA HIS A 433 -8.48 -14.23 7.24
C HIS A 433 -8.23 -14.37 5.74
N ALA A 434 -8.45 -13.32 4.95
CA ALA A 434 -8.22 -13.33 3.51
C ALA A 434 -7.20 -12.25 3.10
N GLY A 435 -6.20 -12.58 2.29
CA GLY A 435 -5.17 -11.60 1.94
C GLY A 435 -4.19 -12.02 0.86
N ALA A 436 -3.41 -11.04 0.41
CA ALA A 436 -2.37 -11.28 -0.57
C ALA A 436 -1.21 -12.07 0.07
N LEU A 437 -0.64 -13.00 -0.71
CA LEU A 437 0.55 -13.75 -0.30
C LEU A 437 1.71 -12.81 0.04
N GLY A 438 2.31 -13.04 1.22
CA GLY A 438 3.42 -12.24 1.76
C GLY A 438 2.99 -10.94 2.47
N HIS A 439 1.70 -10.61 2.53
CA HIS A 439 1.18 -9.48 3.32
C HIS A 439 0.35 -9.94 4.51
N LEU A 440 -0.45 -10.99 4.34
CA LEU A 440 -1.23 -11.56 5.44
C LEU A 440 -0.35 -12.44 6.34
N LEU A 441 -0.29 -12.08 7.62
CA LEU A 441 0.21 -12.94 8.69
C LEU A 441 -0.97 -13.72 9.27
N ALA A 442 -1.09 -14.99 8.92
CA ALA A 442 -1.97 -15.92 9.64
C ALA A 442 -1.11 -16.64 10.69
N GLU A 443 -1.53 -16.63 11.96
CA GLU A 443 -0.78 -17.26 13.04
C GLU A 443 -0.95 -18.78 13.02
N GLU A 444 -2.17 -19.24 13.33
CA GLU A 444 -2.53 -20.65 13.37
C GLU A 444 -3.80 -20.88 12.55
N ALA A 445 -3.72 -21.73 11.53
CA ALA A 445 -4.85 -22.07 10.68
C ALA A 445 -5.04 -23.58 10.61
N ASP A 446 -6.29 -24.02 10.74
CA ASP A 446 -6.72 -25.41 10.56
C ASP A 446 -7.01 -25.72 9.09
N ALA A 447 -7.39 -24.69 8.32
CA ALA A 447 -7.62 -24.78 6.88
C ALA A 447 -7.00 -23.60 6.14
N VAL A 448 -6.24 -23.90 5.08
CA VAL A 448 -5.54 -22.91 4.25
C VAL A 448 -5.96 -23.08 2.79
N PHE A 449 -6.46 -22.01 2.18
CA PHE A 449 -6.80 -21.94 0.77
C PHE A 449 -5.76 -21.10 0.03
N LEU A 450 -5.16 -21.67 -1.02
CA LEU A 450 -4.18 -21.00 -1.88
C LEU A 450 -4.78 -20.86 -3.28
N LEU A 451 -5.16 -19.64 -3.66
CA LEU A 451 -5.75 -19.33 -4.97
C LEU A 451 -4.71 -18.78 -5.93
N GLY A 452 -4.97 -18.90 -7.22
CA GLY A 452 -4.15 -18.28 -8.26
C GLY A 452 -2.71 -18.79 -8.31
N MET A 453 -2.52 -20.08 -8.06
CA MET A 453 -1.24 -20.81 -8.17
C MET A 453 -0.81 -20.99 -9.65
N ASN A 454 -0.89 -19.91 -10.44
CA ASN A 454 -0.56 -19.88 -11.85
C ASN A 454 0.82 -19.27 -12.07
N ASP A 455 1.49 -19.72 -13.13
CA ASP A 455 2.79 -19.18 -13.53
C ASP A 455 2.71 -17.66 -13.78
N GLY A 456 3.72 -16.94 -13.30
CA GLY A 456 3.82 -15.48 -13.40
C GLY A 456 2.96 -14.66 -12.42
N LEU A 457 1.92 -15.22 -11.77
CA LEU A 457 1.09 -14.47 -10.82
C LEU A 457 1.68 -14.41 -9.40
N LEU A 458 2.45 -15.43 -9.01
CA LEU A 458 3.13 -15.49 -7.72
C LEU A 458 4.47 -14.74 -7.71
N SER A 459 5.01 -14.45 -8.89
CA SER A 459 6.25 -13.73 -9.07
C SER A 459 6.00 -12.22 -9.11
N ARG A 460 6.42 -11.50 -8.07
CA ARG A 460 6.42 -10.03 -8.11
C ARG A 460 7.47 -9.54 -9.12
N VAL A 461 7.00 -9.02 -10.26
CA VAL A 461 7.87 -8.27 -11.18
C VAL A 461 8.20 -6.92 -10.53
N THR A 462 9.40 -6.78 -9.97
CA THR A 462 9.87 -5.48 -9.45
C THR A 462 10.26 -4.58 -10.62
N ASP A 463 9.41 -3.62 -10.97
CA ASP A 463 9.68 -2.63 -12.01
C ASP A 463 10.62 -1.52 -11.47
N SER A 464 11.91 -1.84 -11.42
CA SER A 464 13.00 -1.00 -10.88
C SER A 464 13.70 -0.18 -11.97
N LEU A 465 14.22 1.00 -11.59
CA LEU A 465 15.08 1.82 -12.48
C LEU A 465 16.46 1.19 -12.73
N LEU A 466 16.94 0.38 -11.79
CA LEU A 466 18.15 -0.41 -11.93
C LEU A 466 17.78 -1.83 -12.33
N THR A 467 18.51 -2.39 -13.30
CA THR A 467 18.39 -3.81 -13.65
C THR A 467 18.89 -4.69 -12.49
N PRO A 468 18.48 -5.97 -12.40
CA PRO A 468 19.00 -6.89 -11.40
C PRO A 468 20.53 -6.98 -11.40
N GLU A 469 21.15 -6.92 -12.57
CA GLU A 469 22.62 -6.89 -12.74
C GLU A 469 23.23 -5.61 -12.15
N GLU A 470 22.66 -4.45 -12.44
CA GLU A 470 23.11 -3.16 -11.88
C GLU A 470 22.94 -3.11 -10.34
N ARG A 471 21.88 -3.73 -9.81
CA ARG A 471 21.65 -3.87 -8.36
C ARG A 471 22.68 -4.79 -7.68
N ALA A 472 22.98 -5.93 -8.28
CA ALA A 472 23.96 -6.87 -7.74
C ALA A 472 25.39 -6.27 -7.70
N GLN A 473 25.70 -5.36 -8.63
CA GLN A 473 26.99 -4.68 -8.69
C GLN A 473 27.13 -3.52 -7.70
N THR A 474 26.02 -2.88 -7.31
CA THR A 474 26.00 -1.76 -6.35
C THR A 474 25.94 -2.19 -4.87
N GLN A 475 25.64 -3.47 -4.59
CA GLN A 475 25.62 -4.04 -3.24
C GLN A 475 26.97 -4.67 -2.80
N LYS A 476 27.94 -4.77 -3.70
CA LYS A 476 29.32 -5.19 -3.38
C LYS A 476 30.14 -3.99 -2.92
#